data_AF-A0A8J4IYQ7-F1
#
_entry.id   AF-A0A8J4IYQ7-F1
#
_cell.length_a   1.000
_cell.length_b   1.000
_cell.length_c   1.000
_cell.angle_alpha   90.00
_cell.angle_beta   90.00
_cell.angle_gamma   90.00
#
_symmetry.space_group_name_H-M   'P 1'
#
loop_
_entity.id
_entity.type
_entity.pdbx_description
1 polymer ?
#
loop_
_entity_poly.entity_id
_entity_poly.type
_entity_poly.pdbx_seq_one_letter_code
_entity_poly.pdbx_strand_id
1 'polypeptide(L)'
;FLLKNHMQPESALYVSSQNASTIFPAFVNRLEYSKQEKKIAITLHNLWKNDSDIYVCAGVVKNSSFLSVNRSGTMVLIKEVEQTGCSNSSWGIYGLTIVAALLFSVLICCTLYRVN
;
A
#
# COMPACT_ATOMS: atom_id res chain seq x y z
N PHE A 1 -9.22 -27.98 3.13
CA PHE A 1 -10.29 -27.03 2.75
C PHE A 1 -10.09 -25.77 3.56
N LEU A 2 -10.07 -24.59 2.92
CA LEU A 2 -9.98 -23.30 3.62
C LEU A 2 -11.40 -22.74 3.73
N LEU A 3 -11.90 -22.61 4.96
CA LEU A 3 -13.22 -22.05 5.27
C LEU A 3 -13.02 -20.83 6.17
N LYS A 4 -13.45 -19.66 5.70
CA LYS A 4 -13.48 -18.41 6.47
C LYS A 4 -14.91 -18.21 6.98
N ASN A 5 -15.09 -18.19 8.30
CA ASN A 5 -16.40 -17.94 8.91
C ASN A 5 -16.79 -16.46 8.72
N HIS A 6 -18.09 -16.24 8.54
CA HIS A 6 -18.72 -15.00 8.12
C HIS A 6 -18.51 -13.89 9.16
N MET A 7 -17.46 -13.08 9.01
CA MET A 7 -17.51 -11.71 9.54
C MET A 7 -18.61 -11.01 8.75
N GLN A 8 -19.67 -10.54 9.43
CA GLN A 8 -20.65 -9.69 8.78
C GLN A 8 -19.88 -8.53 8.13
N PRO A 9 -20.03 -8.32 6.82
CA PRO A 9 -19.34 -7.21 6.16
C PRO A 9 -19.78 -5.92 6.82
N GLU A 10 -18.83 -5.18 7.39
CA GLU A 10 -19.08 -3.86 7.94
C GLU A 10 -19.29 -2.89 6.79
N SER A 11 -20.40 -2.16 6.84
CA SER A 11 -20.68 -1.17 5.81
C SER A 11 -19.88 0.09 6.10
N ALA A 12 -19.11 0.57 5.12
CA ALA A 12 -18.37 1.84 5.26
C ALA A 12 -19.17 3.04 4.75
N LEU A 13 -19.86 2.87 3.61
CA LEU A 13 -20.60 3.91 2.91
C LEU A 13 -21.82 3.29 2.21
N TYR A 14 -22.97 3.94 2.34
CA TYR A 14 -24.14 3.69 1.51
C TYR A 14 -24.43 4.90 0.62
N VAL A 15 -24.75 4.67 -0.65
CA VAL A 15 -25.15 5.71 -1.60
C VAL A 15 -26.46 5.29 -2.27
N SER A 16 -27.48 6.10 -2.12
CA SER A 16 -28.79 5.88 -2.75
C SER A 16 -28.81 6.39 -4.20
N SER A 17 -29.78 5.90 -4.97
CA SER A 17 -30.06 6.42 -6.32
C SER A 17 -30.56 7.88 -6.31
N GLN A 18 -31.07 8.35 -5.17
CA GLN A 18 -31.55 9.71 -4.94
C GLN A 18 -30.42 10.66 -4.51
N ASN A 19 -29.16 10.24 -4.66
CA ASN A 19 -27.95 10.96 -4.25
C ASN A 19 -27.84 11.27 -2.74
N ALA A 20 -28.71 10.70 -1.90
CA ALA A 20 -28.46 10.66 -0.46
C ALA A 20 -27.34 9.65 -0.16
N SER A 21 -26.44 9.98 0.76
CA SER A 21 -25.38 9.11 1.24
C SER A 21 -25.41 8.96 2.75
N THR A 22 -24.86 7.85 3.25
CA THR A 22 -24.71 7.59 4.68
C THR A 22 -23.34 7.00 4.93
N ILE A 23 -22.53 7.71 5.71
CA ILE A 23 -21.23 7.24 6.21
C ILE A 23 -21.48 6.55 7.55
N PHE A 24 -20.95 5.34 7.72
CA PHE A 24 -21.15 4.56 8.94
C PHE A 24 -20.23 5.04 10.08
N PRO A 25 -20.61 4.83 11.35
CA PRO A 25 -19.95 5.43 12.51
C PRO A 25 -18.42 5.28 12.57
N ALA A 26 -17.87 4.12 12.19
CA ALA A 26 -16.42 3.86 12.20
C ALA A 26 -15.62 4.76 11.23
N PHE A 27 -16.30 5.35 10.24
CA PHE A 27 -15.71 6.11 9.14
C PHE A 27 -16.06 7.60 9.19
N VAL A 28 -16.87 8.04 10.16
CA VAL A 28 -17.27 9.44 10.32
C VAL A 28 -16.03 10.33 10.50
N ASN A 29 -16.01 11.49 9.83
CA ASN A 29 -14.89 12.46 9.80
C ASN A 29 -13.57 11.94 9.20
N ARG A 30 -13.53 10.70 8.71
CA ARG A 30 -12.33 10.10 8.08
C ARG A 30 -12.59 9.69 6.63
N LEU A 31 -13.82 9.36 6.26
CA LEU A 31 -14.19 8.97 4.90
C LEU A 31 -14.82 10.14 4.14
N GLU A 32 -14.31 10.40 2.94
CA GLU A 32 -14.88 11.31 1.97
C GLU A 32 -15.34 10.54 0.74
N TYR A 33 -16.42 11.04 0.14
CA TYR A 33 -17.05 10.44 -1.02
C TYR A 33 -17.28 11.51 -2.09
N SER A 34 -16.94 11.19 -3.33
CA SER A 34 -17.34 11.99 -4.48
C SER A 34 -17.92 11.12 -5.60
N LYS A 35 -18.90 11.69 -6.31
CA LYS A 35 -19.57 11.05 -7.45
C LYS A 35 -19.30 11.86 -8.70
N GLN A 36 -18.68 11.24 -9.69
CA GLN A 36 -18.51 11.82 -11.02
C GLN A 36 -19.13 10.86 -12.04
N GLU A 37 -20.32 11.23 -12.53
CA GLU A 37 -21.13 10.40 -13.43
C GLU A 37 -21.40 8.99 -12.87
N LYS A 38 -20.79 7.96 -13.48
CA LYS A 38 -20.87 6.54 -13.09
C LYS A 38 -19.70 6.10 -12.20
N LYS A 39 -18.80 7.01 -11.85
CA LYS A 39 -17.64 6.73 -10.99
C LYS A 39 -17.91 7.25 -9.58
N ILE A 40 -17.59 6.40 -8.63
CA ILE A 40 -17.58 6.72 -7.21
C ILE A 40 -16.12 6.69 -6.77
N ALA A 41 -15.65 7.79 -6.20
CA ALA A 41 -14.36 7.86 -5.54
C ALA A 41 -14.58 7.93 -4.02
N ILE A 42 -13.86 7.10 -3.30
CA ILE A 42 -13.88 7.01 -1.84
C ILE A 42 -12.46 7.31 -1.38
N THR A 43 -12.31 8.30 -0.50
CA THR A 43 -11.05 8.68 0.09
C THR A 43 -11.13 8.44 1.59
N LEU A 44 -10.20 7.64 2.13
CA LEU A 44 -10.13 7.36 3.56
C LEU A 44 -8.88 8.03 4.14
N HIS A 45 -9.11 8.98 5.03
CA HIS A 45 -8.09 9.75 5.76
C HIS A 45 -7.81 9.12 7.12
N ASN A 46 -6.67 9.49 7.73
CA ASN A 46 -6.31 9.06 9.09
C ASN A 46 -6.42 7.54 9.27
N LEU A 47 -5.79 6.79 8.37
CA LEU A 47 -5.80 5.32 8.30
C LEU A 47 -5.26 4.70 9.60
N TRP A 48 -5.97 3.71 10.12
CA TRP A 48 -5.59 2.90 11.27
C TRP A 48 -5.27 1.48 10.85
N LYS A 49 -4.49 0.76 11.66
CA LYS A 49 -4.14 -0.65 11.40
C LYS A 49 -5.37 -1.54 11.20
N ASN A 50 -6.43 -1.28 11.96
CA ASN A 50 -7.71 -2.00 11.90
C ASN A 50 -8.55 -1.67 10.66
N ASP A 51 -8.17 -0.64 9.88
CA ASP A 51 -8.82 -0.35 8.59
C ASP A 51 -8.32 -1.31 7.48
N SER A 52 -7.43 -2.26 7.80
CA SER A 52 -6.92 -3.28 6.86
C SER A 52 -7.96 -4.35 6.57
N ASP A 53 -8.53 -4.35 5.36
CA ASP A 53 -9.45 -5.39 4.89
C ASP A 53 -9.58 -5.37 3.37
N ILE A 54 -10.46 -6.22 2.83
CA ILE A 54 -10.89 -6.23 1.43
C ILE A 54 -12.16 -5.38 1.31
N TYR A 55 -12.02 -4.20 0.71
CA TYR A 55 -13.14 -3.31 0.45
C TYR A 55 -13.83 -3.70 -0.87
N VAL A 56 -15.14 -3.85 -0.85
CA VAL A 56 -15.95 -4.25 -2.01
C VAL A 56 -17.07 -3.26 -2.27
N CYS A 57 -17.34 -3.00 -3.55
CA CYS A 57 -18.50 -2.23 -3.96
C CYS A 57 -19.67 -3.19 -4.25
N ALA A 58 -20.75 -3.08 -3.48
CA ALA A 58 -21.96 -3.88 -3.67
C ALA A 58 -23.14 -3.00 -4.12
N GLY A 59 -23.85 -3.44 -5.15
CA GLY A 59 -25.11 -2.84 -5.57
C GLY A 59 -26.30 -3.54 -4.93
N VAL A 60 -27.28 -2.79 -4.43
CA VAL A 60 -28.55 -3.34 -3.94
C VAL A 60 -29.62 -3.11 -5.00
N VAL A 61 -30.24 -4.17 -5.50
CA VAL A 61 -31.40 -4.04 -6.38
C VAL A 61 -32.65 -3.87 -5.52
N LYS A 62 -33.51 -2.92 -5.90
CA LYS A 62 -34.77 -2.67 -5.19
C LYS A 62 -35.59 -3.97 -5.19
N ASN A 63 -36.07 -4.39 -4.01
CA ASN A 63 -36.81 -5.64 -3.77
C ASN A 63 -35.99 -6.95 -3.78
N SER A 64 -34.65 -6.92 -3.77
CA SER A 64 -33.84 -8.11 -3.49
C SER A 64 -33.16 -8.00 -2.13
N SER A 65 -33.25 -9.04 -1.31
CA SER A 65 -32.40 -9.21 -0.12
C SER A 65 -30.94 -9.53 -0.48
N PHE A 66 -30.67 -9.85 -1.76
CA PHE A 66 -29.35 -10.16 -2.26
C PHE A 66 -28.59 -8.89 -2.66
N LEU A 67 -27.42 -8.70 -2.06
CA LEU A 67 -26.42 -7.77 -2.56
C LEU A 67 -25.90 -8.30 -3.90
N SER A 68 -26.09 -7.56 -4.98
CA SER A 68 -25.36 -7.80 -6.23
C SER A 68 -23.94 -7.28 -6.02
N VAL A 69 -23.09 -8.14 -5.48
CA VAL A 69 -21.67 -7.82 -5.27
C VAL A 69 -20.97 -8.01 -6.62
N ASN A 70 -20.51 -6.90 -7.23
CA ASN A 70 -19.53 -7.03 -8.29
C ASN A 70 -18.25 -7.55 -7.66
N ARG A 71 -17.75 -8.71 -8.11
CA ARG A 71 -16.77 -9.53 -7.39
C ARG A 71 -15.36 -8.94 -7.26
N SER A 72 -15.10 -7.74 -7.80
CA SER A 72 -13.79 -7.10 -7.70
C SER A 72 -13.71 -6.28 -6.40
N GLY A 73 -12.88 -6.72 -5.48
CA GLY A 73 -12.55 -6.01 -4.24
C GLY A 73 -11.15 -5.42 -4.30
N THR A 74 -10.90 -4.40 -3.48
CA THR A 74 -9.58 -3.82 -3.27
C THR A 74 -9.07 -4.22 -1.88
N MET A 75 -7.96 -4.94 -1.83
CA MET A 75 -7.26 -5.22 -0.58
C MET A 75 -6.50 -3.98 -0.14
N VAL A 76 -6.77 -3.52 1.08
CA VAL A 76 -6.07 -2.41 1.73
C VAL A 76 -5.33 -2.99 2.93
N LEU A 77 -4.02 -2.80 2.98
CA LEU A 77 -3.18 -3.27 4.08
C LEU A 77 -2.45 -2.07 4.71
N ILE A 78 -2.80 -1.77 5.96
CA ILE A 78 -2.18 -0.70 6.74
C ILE A 78 -1.15 -1.33 7.66
N LYS A 79 0.12 -1.07 7.36
CA LYS A 79 1.25 -1.46 8.20
C LYS A 79 1.86 -0.21 8.82
N GLU A 80 2.23 -0.32 10.09
CA GLU A 80 3.18 0.61 10.66
C GLU A 80 4.50 0.45 9.90
N VAL A 81 5.01 1.56 9.36
CA VAL A 81 6.35 1.57 8.80
C VAL A 81 7.28 1.82 9.97
N GLU A 82 7.95 0.77 10.47
CA GLU A 82 9.29 0.98 11.01
C GLU A 82 10.09 1.55 9.85
N GLN A 83 10.38 2.85 9.92
CA GLN A 83 11.19 3.56 8.94
C GLN A 83 12.64 3.08 9.09
N THR A 84 12.89 1.82 8.73
CA THR A 84 14.19 1.41 8.25
C THR A 84 14.32 2.12 6.92
N GLY A 85 14.76 3.39 6.98
CA GLY A 85 15.00 4.20 5.80
C GLY A 85 15.77 3.36 4.79
N CYS A 86 15.41 3.46 3.51
CA CYS A 86 16.15 2.82 2.43
C CYS A 86 17.64 3.04 2.73
N SER A 87 18.35 2.00 3.19
CA SER A 87 19.76 2.19 3.52
C SER A 87 20.39 2.60 2.19
N ASN A 88 20.95 3.80 2.12
CA ASN A 88 21.69 4.23 0.94
C ASN A 88 22.66 3.09 0.62
N SER A 89 22.43 2.39 -0.50
CA SER A 89 23.35 1.35 -0.93
C SER A 89 24.68 2.07 -1.06
N SER A 90 25.64 1.69 -0.23
CA SER A 90 26.87 2.45 -0.04
C SER A 90 27.85 2.19 -1.19
N TRP A 91 27.40 2.47 -2.41
CA TRP A 91 28.14 2.26 -3.65
C TRP A 91 29.42 3.09 -3.67
N GLY A 92 29.44 4.22 -2.98
CA GLY A 92 30.63 5.05 -2.77
C GLY A 92 31.74 4.36 -1.96
N ILE A 93 31.41 3.55 -0.95
CA ILE A 93 32.43 2.79 -0.19
C ILE A 93 33.07 1.72 -1.08
N TYR A 94 32.28 1.00 -1.89
CA TYR A 94 32.81 0.01 -2.83
C TYR A 94 33.68 0.63 -3.93
N GLY A 95 33.31 1.81 -4.43
CA GLY A 95 34.15 2.53 -5.39
C GLY A 95 35.50 2.93 -4.78
N LEU A 96 35.48 3.45 -3.56
CA LEU A 96 36.69 3.90 -2.87
C LEU A 96 37.64 2.75 -2.53
N THR A 97 37.12 1.59 -2.13
CA THR A 97 37.92 0.39 -1.83
C THR A 97 38.57 -0.20 -3.08
N ILE A 98 37.87 -0.23 -4.22
CA ILE A 98 38.42 -0.72 -5.49
C ILE A 98 39.57 0.18 -5.97
N VAL A 99 39.39 1.51 -5.93
CA VAL A 99 40.44 2.45 -6.35
C VAL A 99 41.68 2.31 -5.46
N ALA A 100 41.49 2.22 -4.14
CA ALA A 100 42.61 2.01 -3.22
C ALA A 100 43.36 0.71 -3.52
N ALA A 101 42.66 -0.41 -3.73
CA ALA A 101 43.28 -1.70 -4.06
C ALA A 101 44.10 -1.65 -5.36
N LEU A 102 43.57 -0.99 -6.40
CA LEU A 102 44.29 -0.82 -7.67
C LEU A 102 45.55 0.03 -7.51
N LEU A 103 45.48 1.13 -6.75
CA LEU A 103 46.64 1.98 -6.49
C LEU A 103 47.73 1.24 -5.72
N PHE A 104 47.36 0.46 -4.70
CA PHE A 104 48.31 -0.38 -3.97
C PHE A 104 48.97 -1.43 -4.86
N SER A 105 48.20 -2.06 -5.76
CA SER A 105 48.75 -3.02 -6.73
C SER A 105 49.79 -2.38 -7.66
N VAL A 106 49.49 -1.19 -8.21
CA VAL A 106 50.43 -0.44 -9.05
C VAL A 106 51.70 -0.09 -8.27
N LEU A 107 51.57 0.39 -7.03
CA LEU A 107 52.72 0.74 -6.19
C LEU A 107 53.62 -0.48 -5.93
N ILE A 108 53.03 -1.64 -5.59
CA ILE A 108 53.78 -2.89 -5.39
C ILE A 108 54.52 -3.27 -6.68
N CYS A 109 53.84 -3.26 -7.83
CA CYS A 109 54.47 -3.54 -9.13
C CYS A 109 55.62 -2.58 -9.44
N CYS A 110 55.44 -1.27 -9.22
CA CYS A 110 56.50 -0.27 -9.44
C CYS A 110 57.71 -0.49 -8.52
N THR A 111 57.47 -0.84 -7.26
CA THR A 111 58.57 -1.12 -6.32
C THR A 111 59.33 -2.38 -6.68
N LEU A 112 58.63 -3.46 -7.09
CA LEU A 112 59.27 -4.70 -7.54
C LEU A 112 60.05 -4.51 -8.84
N TYR A 113 59.51 -3.75 -9.80
CA TYR A 113 60.19 -3.44 -11.06
C TYR A 113 61.44 -2.57 -10.86
N ARG A 114 61.43 -1.67 -9.86
CA ARG A 114 62.59 -0.81 -9.57
C ARG A 114 63.71 -1.53 -8.80
N VAL A 115 63.37 -2.61 -8.09
CA VAL A 115 64.31 -3.38 -7.27
C VAL A 115 64.97 -4.53 -8.06
N ASN A 116 64.37 -4.96 -9.17
CA ASN A 116 64.90 -5.98 -10.08
C ASN A 116 65.60 -5.38 -11.29
#